data_AF-A0A930HA94-F1
#
_entry.id   AF-A0A930HA94-F1
#
_cell.length_a   1.000
_cell.length_b   1.000
_cell.length_c   1.000
_cell.angle_alpha   90.00
_cell.angle_beta   90.00
_cell.angle_gamma   90.00
#
_symmetry.space_group_name_H-M   'P 1'
#
loop_
_entity.id
_entity.type
_entity.pdbx_description
1 polymer ?
#
loop_
_entity_poly.entity_id
_entity_poly.type
_entity_poly.pdbx_seq_one_letter_code
_entity_poly.pdbx_strand_id
1 'polypeptide(L)'
;MNIVDKSKEIVKYICENFEEWDLDDPVEEEYIDDYEDLAGAKEEEIKAFEDTFDIELPKAFKELYRYKNGSGYMCALPCVVGERDMTFCLMSLDRITSSKGYFQNKDALLADYPDFFSAQDIERLSDSRIKPYLFNKRWFPFAEY
;
A
#
# COMPACT_ATOMS: atom_id res chain seq x y z
N MET A 1 17.57 11.73 4.27
CA MET A 1 16.28 11.50 4.94
C MET A 1 15.88 10.07 4.72
N ASN A 2 15.67 9.30 5.79
CA ASN A 2 15.24 7.91 5.66
C ASN A 2 13.72 7.85 5.37
N ILE A 3 13.18 6.66 5.14
CA ILE A 3 11.76 6.48 4.82
C ILE A 3 10.82 6.82 5.99
N VAL A 4 11.28 6.64 7.23
CA VAL A 4 10.52 6.97 8.45
C VAL A 4 10.39 8.48 8.61
N ASP A 5 11.47 9.23 8.39
CA ASP A 5 11.47 10.69 8.43
C ASP A 5 10.48 11.24 7.39
N LYS A 6 10.49 10.70 6.17
CA LYS A 6 9.53 11.06 5.12
C LYS A 6 8.09 10.76 5.52
N SER A 7 7.84 9.59 6.13
CA SER A 7 6.51 9.21 6.61
C SER A 7 5.98 10.24 7.61
N LYS A 8 6.81 10.63 8.60
CA LYS A 8 6.46 11.65 9.60
C LYS A 8 6.17 13.02 8.98
N GLU A 9 6.97 13.43 8.00
CA GLU A 9 6.75 14.69 7.29
C GLU A 9 5.43 14.69 6.52
N ILE A 10 5.05 13.57 5.90
CA ILE A 10 3.77 13.46 5.18
C ILE A 10 2.60 13.54 6.17
N VAL A 11 2.66 12.79 7.27
CA VAL A 11 1.62 12.83 8.32
C VAL A 11 1.44 14.26 8.84
N LYS A 12 2.55 14.92 9.18
CA LYS A 12 2.54 16.32 9.62
C LYS A 12 1.93 17.25 8.57
N TYR A 13 2.33 17.09 7.31
CA TYR A 13 1.82 17.89 6.20
C TYR A 13 0.30 17.71 6.03
N ILE A 14 -0.22 16.49 6.14
CA ILE A 14 -1.67 16.24 6.04
C ILE A 14 -2.40 16.93 7.20
N CYS A 15 -1.92 16.78 8.44
CA CYS A 15 -2.52 17.46 9.58
C CYS A 15 -2.51 19.00 9.45
N GLU A 16 -1.50 19.57 8.79
CA GLU A 16 -1.40 21.02 8.59
C GLU A 16 -2.21 21.54 7.39
N ASN A 17 -2.63 20.67 6.46
CA ASN A 17 -3.21 21.08 5.16
C ASN A 17 -4.47 20.28 4.75
N PHE A 18 -5.10 19.51 5.65
CA PHE A 18 -6.24 18.63 5.31
C PHE A 18 -7.39 19.37 4.61
N GLU A 19 -7.71 20.60 5.05
CA GLU A 19 -8.76 21.44 4.44
C GLU A 19 -8.48 21.75 2.96
N GLU A 20 -7.21 22.04 2.61
CA GLU A 20 -6.83 22.35 1.22
C GLU A 20 -6.92 21.13 0.31
N TRP A 21 -6.90 19.93 0.88
CA TRP A 21 -6.91 18.65 0.18
C TRP A 21 -8.29 17.98 0.19
N ASP A 22 -9.32 18.66 0.72
CA ASP A 22 -10.68 18.13 0.86
C ASP A 22 -10.70 16.78 1.62
N LEU A 23 -9.86 16.69 2.66
CA LEU A 23 -9.76 15.54 3.56
C LEU A 23 -10.50 15.83 4.87
N ASP A 24 -10.95 14.78 5.56
CA ASP A 24 -11.49 14.89 6.91
C ASP A 24 -10.40 15.38 7.88
N ASP A 25 -10.80 16.13 8.92
CA ASP A 25 -9.87 16.63 9.95
C ASP A 25 -9.27 15.45 10.74
N PRO A 26 -7.96 15.16 10.60
CA PRO A 26 -7.36 14.01 11.24
C PRO A 26 -7.34 14.08 12.78
N VAL A 27 -7.53 15.27 13.36
CA VAL A 27 -7.59 15.51 14.80
C VAL A 27 -9.02 15.31 15.31
N GLU A 28 -10.01 15.95 14.68
CA GLU A 28 -11.41 15.79 15.10
C GLU A 28 -11.91 14.34 14.92
N GLU A 29 -11.42 13.65 13.90
CA GLU A 29 -11.75 12.24 13.63
C GLU A 29 -10.87 11.23 14.41
N GLU A 30 -9.98 11.71 15.29
CA GLU A 30 -9.07 10.90 16.11
C GLU A 30 -8.07 10.02 15.31
N TYR A 31 -7.97 10.19 13.98
CA TYR A 31 -7.07 9.40 13.12
C TYR A 31 -5.60 9.55 13.50
N ILE A 32 -5.20 10.75 13.93
CA ILE A 32 -3.82 11.01 14.36
C ILE A 32 -3.51 10.31 15.69
N ASP A 33 -4.43 10.33 16.65
CA ASP A 33 -4.24 9.71 17.95
C ASP A 33 -4.14 8.19 17.80
N ASP A 34 -5.06 7.58 17.03
CA ASP A 34 -5.00 6.17 16.65
C ASP A 34 -3.68 5.83 15.94
N TYR A 35 -3.26 6.66 14.99
CA TYR A 35 -2.00 6.47 14.28
C TYR A 35 -0.80 6.55 15.22
N GLU A 36 -0.78 7.46 16.18
CA GLU A 36 0.30 7.62 17.15
C GLU A 36 0.41 6.41 18.08
N ASP A 37 -0.72 5.83 18.48
CA ASP A 37 -0.80 4.63 19.32
C ASP A 37 -0.40 3.34 18.60
N LEU A 38 -0.47 3.29 17.26
CA LEU A 38 -0.03 2.13 16.50
C LEU A 38 1.45 1.80 16.73
N ALA A 39 1.73 0.57 17.12
CA ALA A 39 3.09 0.08 17.23
C ALA A 39 3.67 -0.32 15.86
N GLY A 40 5.00 -0.30 15.77
CA GLY A 40 5.72 -0.98 14.70
C GLY A 40 5.68 -2.50 14.86
N ALA A 41 5.89 -3.21 13.75
CA ALA A 41 6.03 -4.66 13.72
C ALA A 41 7.36 -5.06 14.36
N LYS A 42 7.33 -6.15 15.13
CA LYS A 42 8.51 -6.79 15.70
C LYS A 42 9.30 -7.51 14.62
N GLU A 43 10.58 -7.76 14.89
CA GLU A 43 11.45 -8.45 13.93
C GLU A 43 10.96 -9.87 13.64
N GLU A 44 10.38 -10.54 14.64
CA GLU A 44 9.80 -11.87 14.47
C GLU A 44 8.56 -11.86 13.55
N GLU A 45 7.76 -10.78 13.59
CA GLU A 45 6.57 -10.62 12.74
C GLU A 45 6.97 -10.34 11.29
N ILE A 46 7.96 -9.45 11.08
CA ILE A 46 8.52 -9.18 9.76
C ILE A 46 9.14 -10.45 9.16
N LYS A 47 9.92 -11.19 9.96
CA LYS A 47 10.53 -12.43 9.52
C LYS A 47 9.48 -13.51 9.20
N ALA A 48 8.46 -13.65 10.05
CA ALA A 48 7.37 -14.59 9.79
C ALA A 48 6.63 -14.26 8.48
N PHE A 49 6.45 -12.97 8.17
CA PHE A 49 5.88 -12.52 6.90
C PHE A 49 6.79 -12.87 5.70
N GLU A 50 8.09 -12.58 5.78
CA GLU A 50 9.09 -12.96 4.77
C GLU A 50 9.10 -14.48 4.53
N ASP A 51 9.13 -15.28 5.61
CA ASP A 51 9.12 -16.75 5.56
C ASP A 51 7.80 -17.30 4.98
N THR A 52 6.65 -16.71 5.33
CA THR A 52 5.32 -17.13 4.83
C THR A 52 5.21 -17.00 3.33
N PHE A 53 5.84 -15.96 2.76
CA PHE A 53 5.73 -15.64 1.34
C PHE A 53 6.96 -15.98 0.51
N ASP A 54 8.03 -16.50 1.13
CA ASP A 54 9.31 -16.80 0.49
C ASP A 54 9.84 -15.58 -0.28
N ILE A 55 9.97 -14.45 0.43
CA ILE A 55 10.46 -13.18 -0.08
C ILE A 55 11.45 -12.53 0.89
N GLU A 56 12.22 -11.56 0.38
CA GLU A 56 12.96 -10.62 1.21
C GLU A 56 12.42 -9.21 0.99
N LEU A 57 11.90 -8.59 2.05
CA LEU A 57 11.42 -7.22 2.01
C LEU A 57 12.61 -6.25 1.89
N PRO A 58 12.49 -5.18 1.08
CA PRO A 58 13.50 -4.15 1.01
C PRO A 58 13.80 -3.56 2.39
N LYS A 59 15.07 -3.22 2.65
CA LYS A 59 15.50 -2.64 3.94
C LYS A 59 14.64 -1.45 4.37
N ALA A 60 14.36 -0.52 3.46
CA ALA A 60 13.52 0.64 3.75
C ALA A 60 12.08 0.23 4.12
N PHE A 61 11.52 -0.79 3.47
CA PHE A 61 10.20 -1.29 3.81
C PHE A 61 10.19 -1.87 5.24
N LYS A 62 11.20 -2.66 5.60
CA LYS A 62 11.36 -3.15 6.99
C LYS A 62 11.52 -2.01 8.00
N GLU A 63 12.29 -0.97 7.67
CA GLU A 63 12.42 0.23 8.52
C GLU A 63 11.07 0.93 8.73
N LEU A 64 10.26 1.06 7.68
CA LEU A 64 8.91 1.63 7.78
C LEU A 64 8.01 0.79 8.69
N TYR A 65 7.98 -0.54 8.51
CA TYR A 65 7.13 -1.41 9.32
C TYR A 65 7.59 -1.53 10.77
N ARG A 66 8.90 -1.47 11.05
CA ARG A 66 9.41 -1.35 12.43
C ARG A 66 9.00 -0.05 13.11
N TYR A 67 8.72 1.00 12.32
CA TYR A 67 8.20 2.24 12.84
C TYR A 67 6.68 2.18 13.06
N LYS A 68 5.91 1.73 12.06
CA LYS A 68 4.45 1.60 12.10
C LYS A 68 3.98 0.40 11.29
N ASN A 69 3.24 -0.52 11.92
CA ASN A 69 2.66 -1.68 11.24
C ASN A 69 1.30 -1.35 10.60
N GLY A 70 1.35 -0.56 9.54
CA GLY A 70 0.16 0.06 8.94
C GLY A 70 -0.11 1.46 9.50
N SER A 71 -1.15 2.12 9.01
CA SER A 71 -1.51 3.49 9.41
C SER A 71 -2.94 3.66 9.94
N GLY A 72 -3.70 2.59 10.10
CA GLY A 72 -5.11 2.69 10.49
C GLY A 72 -5.88 3.53 9.47
N TYR A 73 -6.63 4.53 9.95
CA TYR A 73 -7.36 5.48 9.10
C TYR A 73 -6.52 6.70 8.67
N MET A 74 -5.27 6.82 9.13
CA MET A 74 -4.39 7.88 8.68
C MET A 74 -3.85 7.57 7.28
N CYS A 75 -4.55 8.02 6.23
CA CYS A 75 -4.20 7.78 4.84
C CYS A 75 -3.06 8.70 4.37
N ALA A 76 -1.84 8.38 4.80
CA ALA A 76 -0.64 9.18 4.57
C ALA A 76 0.20 8.78 3.33
N LEU A 77 -0.40 8.10 2.34
CA LEU A 77 0.26 7.74 1.09
C LEU A 77 -0.42 8.43 -0.10
N PRO A 78 -0.05 9.68 -0.42
CA PRO A 78 -0.62 10.39 -1.56
C PRO A 78 -0.19 9.75 -2.88
N CYS A 79 -1.13 9.59 -3.81
CA CYS A 79 -0.92 8.99 -5.12
C CYS A 79 -1.87 9.62 -6.14
N VAL A 80 -1.38 9.83 -7.37
CA VAL A 80 -2.21 10.28 -8.48
C VAL A 80 -2.68 9.06 -9.26
N VAL A 81 -3.98 8.81 -9.28
CA VAL A 81 -4.60 7.72 -10.05
C VAL A 81 -5.43 8.32 -11.17
N GLY A 82 -4.89 8.27 -12.39
CA GLY A 82 -5.48 8.95 -13.55
C GLY A 82 -5.36 10.47 -13.38
N GLU A 83 -6.50 11.15 -13.24
CA GLU A 83 -6.58 12.61 -13.04
C GLU A 83 -7.01 12.97 -11.61
N ARG A 84 -6.98 12.00 -10.68
CA ARG A 84 -7.43 12.21 -9.29
C ARG A 84 -6.27 12.09 -8.33
N ASP A 85 -6.17 13.07 -7.44
CA ASP A 85 -5.37 12.97 -6.22
C ASP A 85 -6.12 12.06 -5.24
N MET A 86 -5.43 11.04 -4.73
CA MET A 86 -5.97 10.07 -3.78
C MET A 86 -4.97 9.83 -2.67
N THR A 87 -5.48 9.56 -1.49
CA THR A 87 -4.69 9.19 -0.31
C THR A 87 -4.97 7.75 0.06
N PHE A 88 -3.93 6.96 0.28
CA PHE A 88 -4.06 5.57 0.71
C PHE A 88 -3.53 5.39 2.14
N CYS A 89 -4.17 4.50 2.86
CA CYS A 89 -3.76 4.03 4.17
C CYS A 89 -2.79 2.85 4.00
N LEU A 90 -1.68 2.88 4.73
CA LEU A 90 -0.69 1.81 4.76
C LEU A 90 -1.31 0.58 5.43
N MET A 91 -1.32 -0.55 4.75
CA MET A 91 -1.81 -1.80 5.31
C MET A 91 -0.84 -2.35 6.37
N SER A 92 -1.37 -2.94 7.45
CA SER A 92 -0.57 -3.78 8.35
C SER A 92 -0.10 -5.06 7.66
N LEU A 93 0.95 -5.72 8.17
CA LEU A 93 1.41 -7.01 7.64
C LEU A 93 0.29 -8.08 7.61
N ASP A 94 -0.58 -8.07 8.63
CA ASP A 94 -1.75 -8.95 8.69
C ASP A 94 -2.76 -8.61 7.59
N ARG A 95 -3.02 -7.31 7.37
CA ARG A 95 -3.92 -6.86 6.31
C ARG A 95 -3.39 -7.19 4.92
N ILE A 96 -2.09 -7.08 4.70
CA ILE A 96 -1.43 -7.54 3.46
C ILE A 96 -1.65 -9.04 3.28
N THR A 97 -1.42 -9.82 4.34
CA THR A 97 -1.56 -11.29 4.31
C THR A 97 -2.99 -11.70 3.97
N SER A 98 -3.99 -11.13 4.65
CA SER A 98 -5.40 -11.39 4.37
C SER A 98 -5.81 -10.93 2.96
N SER A 99 -5.44 -9.71 2.56
CA SER A 99 -5.76 -9.18 1.23
C SER A 99 -5.16 -10.04 0.13
N LYS A 100 -3.93 -10.52 0.34
CA LYS A 100 -3.25 -11.42 -0.59
C LYS A 100 -3.96 -12.76 -0.73
N GLY A 101 -4.73 -13.21 0.26
CA GLY A 101 -5.56 -14.41 0.16
C GLY A 101 -6.63 -14.33 -0.94
N TYR A 102 -7.10 -13.11 -1.25
CA TYR A 102 -8.15 -12.86 -2.24
C TYR A 102 -7.62 -12.19 -3.52
N PHE A 103 -6.58 -11.38 -3.41
CA PHE A 103 -6.04 -10.55 -4.48
C PHE A 103 -4.55 -10.90 -4.74
N GLN A 104 -4.12 -11.02 -5.99
CA GLN A 104 -2.72 -11.43 -6.32
C GLN A 104 -2.28 -12.77 -5.68
N ASN A 105 -3.23 -13.71 -5.50
CA ASN A 105 -2.98 -15.06 -4.96
C ASN A 105 -2.62 -16.10 -6.03
N LYS A 106 -2.78 -15.75 -7.31
CA LYS A 106 -2.50 -16.62 -8.46
C LYS A 106 -1.82 -15.83 -9.56
N ASP A 107 -1.16 -16.57 -10.47
CA ASP A 107 -0.72 -16.00 -11.72
C ASP A 107 -1.87 -16.13 -12.71
N ALA A 108 -2.19 -15.03 -13.38
CA ALA A 108 -3.21 -14.95 -14.41
C ALA A 108 -2.78 -13.91 -15.44
N LEU A 109 -2.83 -14.27 -16.72
CA LEU A 109 -2.50 -13.36 -17.80
C LEU A 109 -3.75 -12.58 -18.21
N LEU A 110 -3.55 -11.35 -18.69
CA LEU A 110 -4.64 -10.57 -19.30
C LEU A 110 -5.28 -11.35 -20.47
N ALA A 111 -4.47 -12.08 -21.24
CA ALA A 111 -4.91 -12.89 -22.37
C ALA A 111 -5.76 -14.10 -21.97
N ASP A 112 -5.76 -14.51 -20.69
CA ASP A 112 -6.63 -15.60 -20.20
C ASP A 112 -8.10 -15.14 -20.08
N TYR A 113 -8.37 -13.84 -20.24
CA TYR A 113 -9.67 -13.20 -20.08
C TYR A 113 -10.08 -12.42 -21.35
N PRO A 114 -10.24 -13.10 -22.50
CA PRO A 114 -10.50 -12.44 -23.79
C PRO A 114 -11.86 -11.72 -23.86
N ASP A 115 -12.82 -12.09 -23.01
CA ASP A 115 -14.11 -11.41 -22.89
C ASP A 115 -13.99 -10.00 -22.28
N PHE A 116 -12.87 -9.71 -21.60
CA PHE A 116 -12.60 -8.44 -20.93
C PHE A 116 -11.41 -7.67 -21.53
N PHE A 117 -10.42 -8.39 -22.10
CA PHE A 117 -9.22 -7.80 -22.67
C PHE A 117 -8.96 -8.32 -24.08
N SER A 118 -9.12 -7.45 -25.09
CA SER A 118 -8.66 -7.76 -26.45
C SER A 118 -7.13 -7.63 -26.57
N ALA A 119 -6.54 -8.21 -27.61
CA ALA A 119 -5.11 -8.03 -27.88
C ALA A 119 -4.71 -6.56 -28.03
N GLN A 120 -5.59 -5.73 -28.64
CA GLN A 120 -5.38 -4.29 -28.78
C GLN A 120 -5.44 -3.57 -27.43
N ASP A 121 -6.32 -3.99 -26.52
CA ASP A 121 -6.39 -3.42 -25.16
C ASP A 121 -5.12 -3.72 -24.38
N ILE A 122 -4.61 -4.95 -24.48
CA ILE A 122 -3.35 -5.36 -23.84
C ILE A 122 -2.17 -4.58 -24.41
N GLU A 123 -2.11 -4.36 -25.72
CA GLU A 123 -1.06 -3.53 -26.34
C GLU A 123 -1.11 -2.08 -25.84
N ARG A 124 -2.32 -1.51 -25.71
CA ARG A 124 -2.55 -0.14 -25.24
C ARG A 124 -2.20 0.11 -23.78
N LEU A 125 -2.14 -0.92 -22.94
CA LEU A 125 -1.70 -0.76 -21.54
C LEU A 125 -0.29 -0.15 -21.52
N SER A 126 -0.13 0.97 -20.82
CA SER A 126 1.10 1.77 -20.86
C SER A 126 2.24 1.14 -20.06
N ASP A 127 1.95 0.44 -18.97
CA ASP A 127 2.97 -0.07 -18.06
C ASP A 127 3.45 -1.48 -18.47
N SER A 128 4.63 -1.54 -19.07
CA SER A 128 5.26 -2.80 -19.48
C SER A 128 5.79 -3.64 -18.31
N ARG A 129 5.89 -3.09 -17.09
CA ARG A 129 6.38 -3.82 -15.90
C ARG A 129 5.32 -4.77 -15.35
N ILE A 130 4.04 -4.44 -15.56
CA ILE A 130 2.91 -5.25 -15.09
C ILE A 130 2.41 -6.21 -16.16
N LYS A 131 2.54 -5.85 -17.45
CA LYS A 131 2.25 -6.77 -18.55
C LYS A 131 3.15 -8.02 -18.48
N PRO A 132 2.63 -9.22 -18.77
CA PRO A 132 1.29 -9.55 -19.29
C PRO A 132 0.26 -9.92 -18.20
N TYR A 133 0.53 -9.67 -16.93
CA TYR A 133 -0.24 -10.23 -15.82
C TYR A 133 -1.47 -9.37 -15.48
N LEU A 134 -2.61 -10.05 -15.30
CA LEU A 134 -3.76 -9.53 -14.58
C LEU A 134 -3.58 -9.75 -13.07
N PHE A 135 -3.11 -10.94 -12.69
CA PHE A 135 -2.71 -11.27 -11.33
C PHE A 135 -1.32 -11.91 -11.34
N ASN A 136 -0.50 -11.60 -10.34
CA ASN A 136 0.83 -12.16 -10.17
C ASN A 136 1.10 -12.48 -8.70
N LYS A 137 1.48 -13.73 -8.40
CA LYS A 137 1.75 -14.19 -7.03
C LYS A 137 2.88 -13.45 -6.33
N ARG A 138 3.78 -12.79 -7.08
CA ARG A 138 4.88 -12.00 -6.52
C ARG A 138 4.47 -10.54 -6.23
N TRP A 139 3.27 -10.11 -6.60
CA TRP A 139 2.79 -8.77 -6.24
C TRP A 139 2.09 -8.79 -4.89
N PHE A 140 2.29 -7.73 -4.12
CA PHE A 140 1.76 -7.56 -2.79
C PHE A 140 0.98 -6.24 -2.74
N PRO A 141 -0.30 -6.26 -2.34
CA PRO A 141 -0.94 -5.02 -1.92
C PRO A 141 -0.24 -4.55 -0.66
N PHE A 142 -0.04 -3.24 -0.51
CA PHE A 142 0.55 -2.65 0.70
C PHE A 142 -0.20 -1.41 1.19
N ALA A 143 -1.21 -0.96 0.44
CA ALA A 143 -2.01 0.21 0.77
C ALA A 143 -3.46 0.01 0.28
N GLU A 144 -4.41 0.57 1.01
CA GLU A 144 -5.85 0.59 0.68
C GLU A 144 -6.44 1.99 0.79
N TYR A 145 -7.54 2.21 0.07
CA TYR A 145 -8.37 3.41 0.13
C TYR A 145 -9.66 3.06 0.87
#